data_AF-A0A0G4K5C8-F1
#
_entry.id   AF-A0A0G4K5C8-F1
#
_cell.length_a   1.000
_cell.length_b   1.000
_cell.length_c   1.000
_cell.angle_alpha   90.00
_cell.angle_beta   90.00
_cell.angle_gamma   90.00
#
_symmetry.space_group_name_H-M   'P 1'
#
loop_
_entity.id
_entity.type
_entity.pdbx_description
1 polymer ?
#
loop_
_entity_poly.entity_id
_entity_poly.type
_entity_poly.pdbx_seq_one_letter_code
_entity_poly.pdbx_strand_id
1 'polypeptide(L)'
;MEDNKIYYVYIILCENNSYYTGITNDLINRFNKHAKGRGANYTKLRKPLKYLSAWKVENVNIALSVEHYIKSVDKKVKSMFIENNRLLKSYYIKEMKNKKKGFKSSVSIRSIGKKNIEYVNNVVSNNII
;
A
#
# COMPACT_ATOMS: atom_id res chain seq x y z
N MET A 1 -0.50 18.86 -17.62
CA MET A 1 -1.59 18.97 -16.62
C MET A 1 -1.46 17.78 -15.70
N GLU A 2 -0.97 18.02 -14.47
CA GLU A 2 -0.80 16.95 -13.48
C GLU A 2 -2.16 16.44 -13.05
N ASP A 3 -2.52 15.24 -13.51
CA ASP A 3 -3.75 14.58 -13.12
C ASP A 3 -3.79 14.44 -11.60
N ASN A 4 -4.81 15.03 -11.00
CA ASN A 4 -5.21 14.93 -9.59
C ASN A 4 -5.78 13.52 -9.29
N LYS A 5 -5.09 12.50 -9.80
CA LYS A 5 -5.51 11.11 -9.78
C LYS A 5 -5.13 10.50 -8.45
N ILE A 6 -6.13 9.91 -7.83
CA ILE A 6 -5.99 9.22 -6.56
C ILE A 6 -5.18 7.94 -6.76
N TYR A 7 -4.23 7.72 -5.88
CA TYR A 7 -3.47 6.46 -5.80
C TYR A 7 -3.81 5.70 -4.52
N TYR A 8 -3.44 4.43 -4.53
CA TYR A 8 -3.44 3.54 -3.39
C TYR A 8 -2.01 3.13 -3.09
N VAL A 9 -1.63 3.17 -1.82
CA VAL A 9 -0.47 2.48 -1.27
C VAL A 9 -0.97 1.23 -0.56
N TYR A 10 -0.29 0.10 -0.69
CA TYR A 10 -0.77 -1.16 -0.12
C TYR A 10 0.35 -2.03 0.42
N ILE A 11 -0.03 -2.99 1.27
CA ILE A 11 0.81 -4.11 1.71
C ILE A 11 0.13 -5.42 1.31
N ILE A 12 0.89 -6.33 0.70
CA ILE A 12 0.48 -7.67 0.29
C ILE A 12 1.29 -8.71 1.07
N LEU A 13 0.63 -9.81 1.45
CA LEU A 13 1.30 -11.03 1.90
C LEU A 13 1.72 -11.86 0.69
N CYS A 14 2.98 -12.28 0.62
CA CYS A 14 3.47 -13.22 -0.39
C CYS A 14 3.63 -14.63 0.19
N GLU A 15 3.69 -15.66 -0.68
CA GLU A 15 3.78 -17.09 -0.32
C GLU A 15 4.89 -17.42 0.69
N ASN A 16 6.00 -16.69 0.68
CA ASN A 16 7.13 -16.90 1.60
C ASN A 16 7.01 -16.12 2.92
N ASN A 17 5.78 -15.76 3.34
CA ASN A 17 5.50 -14.94 4.53
C ASN A 17 6.22 -13.57 4.55
N SER A 18 6.61 -13.07 3.37
CA SER A 18 7.16 -11.72 3.20
C SER A 18 6.07 -10.71 2.90
N TYR A 19 6.38 -9.44 3.17
CA TYR A 19 5.49 -8.32 2.87
C TYR A 19 6.01 -7.58 1.64
N TYR A 20 5.13 -7.40 0.66
CA TYR A 20 5.36 -6.54 -0.49
C TYR A 20 4.59 -5.24 -0.32
N THR A 21 5.26 -4.10 -0.53
CA THR A 21 4.64 -2.78 -0.51
C THR A 21 4.72 -2.17 -1.90
N GLY A 22 3.60 -1.63 -2.39
CA GLY A 22 3.54 -1.02 -3.70
C GLY A 22 2.47 0.07 -3.81
N ILE A 23 2.41 0.70 -4.97
CA ILE A 23 1.39 1.68 -5.32
C ILE A 23 0.63 1.32 -6.60
N THR A 24 -0.60 1.79 -6.72
CA THR A 24 -1.44 1.63 -7.91
C THR A 24 -2.60 2.63 -7.88
N ASN A 25 -3.23 2.90 -9.01
CA ASN A 25 -4.53 3.57 -9.07
C ASN A 25 -5.71 2.57 -9.12
N ASP A 26 -5.41 1.28 -9.24
CA ASP A 26 -6.38 0.18 -9.32
C ASP A 26 -5.81 -1.06 -8.60
N LEU A 27 -6.40 -1.42 -7.45
CA LEU A 27 -5.95 -2.55 -6.63
C LEU A 27 -6.22 -3.90 -7.32
N ILE A 28 -7.38 -4.09 -7.92
CA ILE A 28 -7.80 -5.38 -8.49
C ILE A 28 -6.93 -5.69 -9.72
N ASN A 29 -6.82 -4.75 -10.66
CA ASN A 29 -6.00 -4.93 -11.86
C ASN A 29 -4.52 -5.14 -11.50
N ARG A 30 -4.02 -4.41 -10.49
CA ARG A 30 -2.63 -4.56 -10.05
C ARG A 30 -2.35 -5.93 -9.45
N PHE A 31 -3.23 -6.44 -8.59
CA PHE A 31 -3.09 -7.77 -8.02
C PHE A 31 -3.10 -8.84 -9.12
N ASN A 32 -4.07 -8.77 -10.04
CA ASN A 32 -4.17 -9.71 -11.16
C ASN A 32 -2.91 -9.71 -12.05
N LYS A 33 -2.31 -8.52 -12.31
CA LYS A 33 -1.03 -8.43 -13.01
C LYS A 33 0.11 -9.12 -12.25
N HIS A 34 0.19 -8.91 -10.94
CA HIS A 34 1.18 -9.57 -10.10
C HIS A 34 0.99 -11.09 -10.05
N ALA A 35 -0.24 -11.57 -9.87
CA ALA A 35 -0.58 -13.00 -9.85
C ALA A 35 -0.24 -13.70 -11.17
N LYS A 36 -0.45 -13.03 -12.32
CA LYS A 36 -0.09 -13.52 -13.66
C LYS A 36 1.40 -13.36 -14.02
N GLY A 37 2.26 -12.97 -13.07
CA GLY A 37 3.70 -12.77 -13.29
C GLY A 37 4.06 -11.58 -14.19
N ARG A 38 3.11 -10.69 -14.49
CA ARG A 38 3.27 -9.46 -15.30
C ARG A 38 3.40 -8.19 -14.43
N GLY A 39 3.69 -8.37 -13.14
CA GLY A 39 3.90 -7.31 -12.17
C GLY A 39 5.40 -7.05 -11.93
N ALA A 40 5.74 -6.61 -10.71
CA ALA A 40 7.13 -6.41 -10.32
C ALA A 40 7.94 -7.73 -10.33
N ASN A 41 9.23 -7.65 -10.65
CA ASN A 41 10.14 -8.81 -10.62
C ASN A 41 10.06 -9.59 -9.29
N TYR A 42 9.93 -8.86 -8.18
CA TYR A 42 9.77 -9.46 -6.85
C TYR A 42 8.55 -10.38 -6.74
N THR A 43 7.38 -9.90 -7.17
CA THR A 43 6.12 -10.67 -7.13
C THR A 43 6.04 -11.77 -8.20
N LYS A 44 6.86 -11.67 -9.25
CA LYS A 44 7.02 -12.74 -10.25
C LYS A 44 7.71 -13.97 -9.65
N LEU A 45 8.63 -13.75 -8.71
CA LEU A 45 9.35 -14.79 -7.97
C LEU A 45 8.64 -15.23 -6.68
N ARG A 46 7.72 -14.40 -6.16
CA ARG A 46 7.02 -14.61 -4.88
C ARG A 46 5.55 -14.23 -5.06
N LYS A 47 4.69 -15.20 -5.36
CA LYS A 47 3.31 -14.87 -5.75
C LYS A 47 2.59 -14.15 -4.60
N PRO A 48 1.80 -13.12 -4.93
CA PRO A 48 0.96 -12.44 -3.94
C PRO A 48 -0.19 -13.37 -3.51
N LEU A 49 -0.47 -13.43 -2.22
CA LEU A 49 -1.58 -14.20 -1.66
C LEU A 49 -2.82 -13.33 -1.42
N LYS A 50 -2.65 -12.19 -0.75
CA LYS A 50 -3.74 -11.26 -0.43
C LYS A 50 -3.24 -9.89 0.00
N TYR A 51 -4.08 -8.88 -0.14
CA TYR A 51 -3.88 -7.58 0.52
C TYR A 51 -4.03 -7.73 2.04
N LEU A 52 -3.07 -7.17 2.78
CA LEU A 52 -3.11 -7.05 4.23
C LEU A 52 -3.68 -5.69 4.64
N SER A 53 -3.34 -4.62 3.92
CA SER A 53 -3.86 -3.27 4.15
C SER A 53 -3.65 -2.38 2.92
N ALA A 54 -4.46 -1.32 2.79
CA ALA A 54 -4.28 -0.30 1.77
C ALA A 54 -4.75 1.08 2.24
N TRP A 55 -4.22 2.13 1.61
CA TRP A 55 -4.50 3.53 1.89
C TRP A 55 -4.70 4.32 0.61
N LYS A 56 -5.75 5.12 0.57
CA LYS A 56 -6.04 6.08 -0.50
C LYS A 56 -5.23 7.37 -0.26
N VAL A 57 -4.53 7.83 -1.28
CA VAL A 57 -3.68 9.04 -1.25
C VAL A 57 -3.97 9.95 -2.43
N GLU A 58 -3.74 11.25 -2.25
CA GLU A 58 -4.20 12.30 -3.17
C GLU A 58 -3.46 12.39 -4.50
N ASN A 59 -2.19 12.01 -4.56
CA ASN A 59 -1.41 12.02 -5.80
C ASN A 59 -0.26 11.01 -5.76
N VAL A 60 0.40 10.83 -6.91
CA VAL A 60 1.50 9.88 -7.08
C VAL A 60 2.74 10.22 -6.24
N ASN A 61 3.07 11.51 -6.09
CA ASN A 61 4.26 11.94 -5.34
C ASN A 61 4.14 11.59 -3.85
N ILE A 62 2.95 11.82 -3.28
CA ILE A 62 2.63 11.39 -1.92
C ILE A 62 2.60 9.86 -1.84
N ALA A 63 2.04 9.15 -2.83
CA ALA A 63 2.03 7.70 -2.85
C ALA A 63 3.44 7.10 -2.80
N LEU A 64 4.36 7.60 -3.63
CA LEU A 64 5.75 7.18 -3.68
C LEU A 64 6.48 7.47 -2.35
N SER A 65 6.25 8.64 -1.76
CA SER A 65 6.84 9.00 -0.47
C SER A 65 6.35 8.10 0.67
N VAL A 66 5.05 7.81 0.71
CA VAL A 66 4.45 6.90 1.69
C VAL A 66 4.91 5.46 1.48
N GLU A 67 5.00 4.99 0.24
CA GLU A 67 5.54 3.68 -0.10
C GLU A 67 6.99 3.54 0.39
N HIS A 68 7.82 4.55 0.13
CA HIS A 68 9.20 4.58 0.59
C HIS A 68 9.29 4.53 2.12
N TYR A 69 8.45 5.31 2.82
CA TYR A 69 8.36 5.28 4.28
C TYR A 69 7.99 3.90 4.82
N ILE A 70 6.96 3.25 4.26
CA ILE A 70 6.56 1.90 4.69
C ILE A 70 7.70 0.90 4.42
N LYS A 71 8.42 1.03 3.31
CA LYS A 71 9.58 0.18 3.00
C LYS A 71 10.70 0.35 4.02
N SER A 72 10.97 1.58 4.49
CA SER A 72 12.08 1.90 5.38
C SER A 72 11.87 1.49 6.84
N VAL A 73 10.64 1.37 7.33
CA VAL A 73 10.37 0.93 8.72
C VAL A 73 10.53 -0.58 8.87
N ASP A 74 10.77 -1.06 10.09
CA ASP A 74 10.92 -2.50 10.35
C ASP A 74 9.61 -3.31 10.16
N LYS A 75 9.71 -4.64 10.27
CA LYS A 75 8.54 -5.54 10.14
C LYS A 75 7.50 -5.32 11.25
N LYS A 76 7.91 -4.93 12.46
CA LYS A 76 7.02 -4.71 13.61
C LYS A 76 6.12 -3.51 13.37
N VAL A 77 6.68 -2.40 12.90
CA VAL A 77 5.93 -1.20 12.53
C VAL A 77 5.00 -1.48 11.33
N LYS A 78 5.45 -2.25 10.34
CA LYS A 78 4.57 -2.72 9.24
C LYS A 78 3.38 -3.52 9.78
N SER A 79 3.59 -4.44 10.71
CA SER A 79 2.51 -5.21 11.35
C SER A 79 1.52 -4.31 12.09
N MET A 80 1.99 -3.29 12.81
CA MET A 80 1.11 -2.30 13.44
C MET A 80 0.22 -1.56 12.43
N PHE A 81 0.75 -1.22 11.25
CA PHE A 81 -0.04 -0.62 10.18
C PHE A 81 -1.04 -1.59 9.53
N ILE A 82 -0.77 -2.90 9.58
CA ILE A 82 -1.70 -3.92 9.10
C ILE A 82 -2.85 -4.08 10.11
N GLU A 83 -2.53 -4.18 11.39
CA GLU A 83 -3.50 -4.38 12.48
C GLU A 83 -4.37 -3.14 12.72
N ASN A 84 -3.74 -1.94 12.71
CA ASN A 84 -4.42 -0.66 12.85
C ASN A 84 -3.95 0.31 11.76
N ASN A 85 -4.57 0.19 10.59
CA ASN A 85 -4.21 0.97 9.42
C ASN A 85 -4.44 2.49 9.55
N ARG A 86 -5.17 2.96 10.56
CA ARG A 86 -5.32 4.40 10.81
C ARG A 86 -4.02 5.04 11.29
N LEU A 87 -3.09 4.26 11.84
CA LEU A 87 -1.82 4.74 12.40
C LEU A 87 -0.87 5.29 11.32
N LEU A 88 -0.94 4.81 10.08
CA LEU A 88 0.04 5.19 9.04
C LEU A 88 0.15 6.71 8.88
N LYS A 89 -0.99 7.43 8.87
CA LYS A 89 -0.99 8.88 8.63
C LYS A 89 -0.20 9.64 9.70
N SER A 90 -0.44 9.36 10.97
CA SER A 90 0.22 10.08 12.07
C SER A 90 1.71 9.76 12.13
N TYR A 91 2.07 8.49 11.92
CA TYR A 91 3.46 8.04 11.88
C TYR A 91 4.24 8.65 10.71
N TYR A 92 3.65 8.65 9.51
CA TYR A 92 4.23 9.29 8.34
C TYR A 92 4.42 10.81 8.54
N ILE A 93 3.41 11.53 9.05
CA ILE A 93 3.53 12.97 9.31
C ILE A 93 4.64 13.26 10.33
N LYS A 94 4.75 12.46 11.39
CA LYS A 94 5.82 12.58 12.39
C LYS A 94 7.19 12.43 11.75
N GLU A 95 7.37 11.39 10.92
CA GLU A 95 8.63 11.15 10.20
C GLU A 95 8.98 12.33 9.26
N MET A 96 8.01 12.83 8.49
CA MET A 96 8.25 13.93 7.56
C MET A 96 8.62 15.24 8.27
N LYS A 97 8.01 15.52 9.42
CA LYS A 97 8.38 16.67 10.26
C LYS A 97 9.81 16.58 10.79
N ASN A 98 10.26 15.39 11.15
CA ASN A 98 11.64 15.17 11.61
C ASN A 98 12.65 15.39 10.48
N LYS A 99 12.32 15.02 9.24
CA LYS A 99 13.21 15.16 8.07
C LYS A 99 13.23 16.56 7.45
N LYS A 100 12.11 17.28 7.49
CA LYS A 100 11.96 18.58 6.83
C LYS A 100 11.27 19.59 7.74
N LYS A 101 12.04 20.55 8.25
CA LYS A 101 11.51 21.70 9.00
C LYS A 101 10.49 22.44 8.13
N GLY A 102 9.29 22.68 8.66
CA GLY A 102 8.20 23.34 7.94
C GLY A 102 7.34 22.43 7.05
N PHE A 103 7.43 21.10 7.15
CA PHE A 103 6.56 20.18 6.43
C PHE A 103 5.07 20.43 6.73
N LYS A 104 4.27 20.72 5.69
CA LYS A 104 2.82 20.93 5.80
C LYS A 104 2.12 19.60 6.07
N SER A 105 1.38 19.53 7.17
CA SER A 105 0.69 18.30 7.61
C SER A 105 -0.61 18.00 6.87
N SER A 106 -0.96 18.78 5.84
CA SER A 106 -2.23 18.72 5.10
C SER A 106 -2.36 17.51 4.15
N VAL A 107 -1.53 16.49 4.30
CA VAL A 107 -1.52 15.32 3.40
C VAL A 107 -2.76 14.44 3.62
N SER A 108 -3.42 14.07 2.53
CA SER A 108 -4.54 13.14 2.54
C SER A 108 -4.06 11.69 2.43
N ILE A 109 -4.07 10.96 3.56
CA ILE A 109 -3.86 9.51 3.64
C ILE A 109 -5.07 8.93 4.36
N ARG A 110 -5.90 8.16 3.66
CA ARG A 110 -7.13 7.55 4.20
C ARG A 110 -7.03 6.04 4.16
N SER A 111 -7.16 5.39 5.30
CA SER A 111 -7.22 3.93 5.40
C SER A 111 -8.42 3.36 4.65
N ILE A 112 -8.20 2.27 3.91
CA ILE A 112 -9.30 1.46 3.39
C ILE A 112 -9.81 0.55 4.52
N GLY A 113 -11.13 0.53 4.74
CA GLY A 113 -11.73 -0.28 5.81
C GLY A 113 -11.55 -1.78 5.57
N LYS A 114 -11.52 -2.57 6.67
CA LYS A 114 -11.31 -4.03 6.63
C LYS A 114 -12.29 -4.74 5.67
N LYS A 115 -13.57 -4.39 5.71
CA LYS A 115 -14.61 -4.94 4.80
C LYS A 115 -14.28 -4.70 3.32
N ASN A 116 -13.72 -3.53 2.97
CA ASN A 116 -13.36 -3.21 1.59
C ASN A 116 -12.10 -3.96 1.14
N ILE A 117 -11.13 -4.16 2.04
CA ILE A 117 -9.95 -5.01 1.76
C ILE A 117 -10.39 -6.46 1.55
N GLU A 118 -11.27 -6.97 2.39
CA GLU A 118 -11.84 -8.31 2.27
C GLU A 118 -12.60 -8.50 0.96
N TYR A 119 -13.43 -7.54 0.58
CA TYR A 119 -14.09 -7.51 -0.73
C TYR A 119 -13.08 -7.59 -1.89
N VAL A 120 -12.04 -6.73 -1.88
CA VAL A 120 -10.99 -6.76 -2.92
C VAL A 120 -10.30 -8.12 -2.97
N ASN A 121 -9.97 -8.71 -1.82
CA ASN A 121 -9.35 -10.03 -1.72
C ASN A 121 -10.24 -11.14 -2.30
N ASN A 122 -11.54 -11.11 -2.02
CA ASN A 122 -12.49 -12.07 -2.58
C ASN A 122 -12.57 -11.95 -4.11
N VAL A 123 -12.64 -10.72 -4.62
CA VAL A 123 -12.66 -10.47 -6.08
C VAL A 123 -11.39 -10.98 -6.76
N VAL A 124 -10.21 -10.70 -6.21
CA VAL A 124 -8.96 -11.15 -6.86
C VAL A 124 -8.72 -12.65 -6.72
N SER A 125 -9.21 -13.28 -5.65
CA SER A 125 -9.10 -14.74 -5.47
C SER A 125 -9.94 -15.50 -6.50
N ASN A 126 -11.16 -15.03 -6.78
CA ASN A 126 -12.05 -15.63 -7.78
C ASN A 126 -11.55 -15.47 -9.22
N ASN A 127 -10.67 -14.50 -9.48
CA ASN A 127 -10.10 -14.25 -10.82
C ASN A 127 -8.83 -15.06 -11.12
N ILE A 128 -8.37 -15.87 -10.16
CA ILE A 128 -7.15 -16.70 -10.27
C ILE A 128 -7.50 -18.17 -10.56
N ILE A 129 -8.78 -18.53 -10.50
CA ILE A 129 -9.32 -19.84 -10.91
C ILE A 129 -9.48 -19.89 -12.43
#